data_AF-A0A485BUJ3-F1
#
_entry.id   AF-A0A485BUJ3-F1
#
_cell.length_a   1.000
_cell.length_b   1.000
_cell.length_c   1.000
_cell.angle_alpha   90.00
_cell.angle_beta   90.00
_cell.angle_gamma   90.00
#
_symmetry.space_group_name_H-M   'P 1'
#
loop_
_entity.id
_entity.type
_entity.pdbx_description
1 polymer ?
#
loop_
_entity_poly.entity_id
_entity_poly.type
_entity_poly.pdbx_seq_one_letter_code
_entity_poly.pdbx_strand_id
1 'polypeptide(L)'
;MKNPTLLQCFHWYYPTGGELWREVEALAPNLNEIGVNMIWLPPAYKGASGGYSVGYDSYDLFDLGEFDQKGSIATKYGDKAQLLAAIAALRQHDIAVLLDVVVNHKMGADKKESIRVQRVDEQDRTQIAEEVVECEAWTRYDFPAREGKYSQFVWDYKCFSGIDHIENPDEDGVFKIVNDYTGEGWNDQVDDEMGNFDYLMGENIDFRNHAVTEELKYWARWAMEQTGCDGFRLDAVKHIPAWFYKEWIDHVQEVATKPLFIVAEYWSHEVEKLQQYIAMVDGNTLLFDAPLQMKFHEASRQGRDYDMSQIFSGTLVEADPFHAVTLVTNHDTQPLQALEAPVEPWFKRWPMRLFCCARTACHRSFMRSFRRQL
;
A
#
# COMPACT_ATOMS: atom_id res chain seq x y z
N MET A 1 28.28 7.11 -7.11
CA MET A 1 26.91 6.97 -6.58
C MET A 1 26.69 5.54 -6.15
N LYS A 2 26.12 5.31 -4.96
CA LYS A 2 25.71 3.97 -4.49
C LYS A 2 24.50 3.51 -5.31
N ASN A 3 24.37 2.20 -5.57
CA ASN A 3 23.17 1.66 -6.19
C ASN A 3 22.01 1.72 -5.19
N PRO A 4 20.81 2.15 -5.58
CA PRO A 4 19.67 2.14 -4.67
C PRO A 4 19.29 0.69 -4.32
N THR A 5 19.12 0.42 -3.03
CA THR A 5 18.79 -0.89 -2.45
C THR A 5 17.73 -0.68 -1.38
N LEU A 6 16.51 -1.12 -1.68
CA LEU A 6 15.35 -1.04 -0.79
C LEU A 6 15.26 -2.29 0.09
N LEU A 7 14.98 -2.09 1.38
CA LEU A 7 14.64 -3.16 2.32
C LEU A 7 13.24 -2.93 2.90
N GLN A 8 12.35 -3.91 2.72
CA GLN A 8 11.12 -4.02 3.51
C GLN A 8 11.50 -4.40 4.94
N CYS A 9 11.24 -3.53 5.91
CA CYS A 9 11.76 -3.67 7.28
C CYS A 9 10.75 -4.31 8.24
N PHE A 10 9.91 -5.22 7.73
CA PHE A 10 8.93 -5.95 8.53
C PHE A 10 8.51 -7.24 7.83
N HIS A 11 7.85 -8.13 8.56
CA HIS A 11 7.15 -9.29 8.02
C HIS A 11 5.81 -9.48 8.75
N TRP A 12 4.89 -10.24 8.16
CA TRP A 12 3.54 -10.44 8.72
C TRP A 12 3.54 -10.85 10.20
N TYR A 13 4.36 -11.86 10.52
CA TYR A 13 4.49 -12.44 11.87
C TYR A 13 5.37 -11.64 12.84
N TYR A 14 5.70 -10.37 12.54
CA TYR A 14 6.48 -9.55 13.44
C TYR A 14 5.79 -9.51 14.81
N PRO A 15 6.51 -9.69 15.94
CA PRO A 15 5.90 -9.77 17.25
C PRO A 15 5.19 -8.46 17.62
N THR A 16 4.21 -8.55 18.51
CA THR A 16 3.63 -7.37 19.15
C THR A 16 4.58 -6.84 20.23
N GLY A 17 4.32 -5.62 20.71
CA GLY A 17 5.08 -5.01 21.81
C GLY A 17 5.73 -3.67 21.46
N GLY A 18 5.62 -3.21 20.21
CA GLY A 18 6.06 -1.86 19.84
C GLY A 18 7.58 -1.68 19.76
N GLU A 19 8.33 -2.74 19.44
CA GLU A 19 9.81 -2.71 19.44
C GLU A 19 10.42 -2.39 18.08
N LEU A 20 9.66 -2.46 16.97
CA LEU A 20 10.21 -2.31 15.62
C LEU A 20 10.94 -0.98 15.43
N TRP A 21 10.36 0.13 15.90
CA TRP A 21 10.98 1.44 15.74
C TRP A 21 12.34 1.53 16.44
N ARG A 22 12.49 0.92 17.63
CA ARG A 22 13.77 0.86 18.34
C ARG A 22 14.76 -0.06 17.64
N GLU A 23 14.31 -1.17 17.08
CA GLU A 23 15.16 -2.07 16.29
C GLU A 23 15.68 -1.36 15.03
N VAL A 24 14.82 -0.61 14.32
CA VAL A 24 15.20 0.20 13.16
C VAL A 24 16.23 1.25 13.55
N GLU A 25 16.01 1.97 14.65
CA GLU A 25 16.97 2.94 15.20
C GLU A 25 18.34 2.30 15.46
N ALA A 26 18.36 1.12 16.11
CA ALA A 26 19.58 0.39 16.41
C ALA A 26 20.28 -0.19 15.16
N LEU A 27 19.52 -0.53 14.11
CA LEU A 27 20.06 -1.08 12.86
C LEU A 27 20.62 0.00 11.93
N ALA A 28 20.13 1.25 12.03
CA ALA A 28 20.46 2.35 11.11
C ALA A 28 21.98 2.52 10.83
N PRO A 29 22.89 2.45 11.82
CA PRO A 29 24.33 2.61 11.56
C PRO A 29 24.92 1.54 10.63
N ASN A 30 24.36 0.32 10.63
CA ASN A 30 24.93 -0.85 9.97
C ASN A 30 24.34 -1.11 8.57
N LEU A 31 23.18 -0.54 8.24
CA LEU A 31 22.47 -0.82 6.99
C LEU A 31 23.27 -0.43 5.74
N ASN A 32 24.02 0.67 5.80
CA ASN A 32 24.89 1.09 4.71
C ASN A 32 26.05 0.11 4.45
N GLU A 33 26.54 -0.57 5.48
CA GLU A 33 27.67 -1.51 5.36
C GLU A 33 27.29 -2.72 4.49
N ILE A 34 26.01 -3.09 4.53
CA ILE A 34 25.43 -4.16 3.69
C ILE A 34 24.80 -3.62 2.39
N GLY A 35 24.96 -2.32 2.10
CA GLY A 35 24.52 -1.69 0.85
C GLY A 35 23.06 -1.26 0.80
N VAL A 36 22.31 -1.34 1.91
CA VAL A 36 20.95 -0.82 2.03
C VAL A 36 20.99 0.69 2.24
N ASN A 37 20.21 1.41 1.44
CA ASN A 37 20.13 2.87 1.49
C ASN A 37 18.70 3.42 1.33
N MET A 38 17.70 2.53 1.27
CA MET A 38 16.29 2.88 1.37
C MET A 38 15.58 1.85 2.24
N ILE A 39 14.67 2.28 3.09
CA ILE A 39 13.87 1.44 3.98
C ILE A 39 12.39 1.70 3.72
N TRP A 40 11.64 0.63 3.50
CA TRP A 40 10.18 0.66 3.52
C TRP A 40 9.71 0.20 4.90
N LEU A 41 9.07 1.11 5.63
CA LEU A 41 8.45 0.86 6.93
C LEU A 41 7.01 0.35 6.74
N PRO A 42 6.50 -0.53 7.62
CA PRO A 42 5.09 -0.91 7.58
C PRO A 42 4.17 0.30 7.83
N PRO A 43 2.85 0.18 7.58
CA PRO A 43 1.92 1.26 7.89
C PRO A 43 2.06 1.70 9.34
N ALA A 44 2.33 2.99 9.53
CA ALA A 44 2.75 3.54 10.82
C ALA A 44 1.59 4.12 11.65
N TYR A 45 0.39 4.16 11.08
CA TYR A 45 -0.81 4.71 11.68
C TYR A 45 -1.70 3.62 12.33
N LYS A 46 -2.67 4.05 13.15
CA LYS A 46 -3.54 3.16 13.91
C LYS A 46 -4.45 2.35 12.99
N GLY A 47 -4.39 1.02 13.11
CA GLY A 47 -5.35 0.10 12.50
C GLY A 47 -6.49 -0.30 13.45
N ALA A 48 -7.51 -0.94 12.90
CA ALA A 48 -8.72 -1.37 13.60
C ALA A 48 -8.43 -2.30 14.78
N SER A 49 -7.42 -3.16 14.63
CA SER A 49 -6.95 -4.10 15.66
C SER A 49 -5.97 -3.49 16.68
N GLY A 50 -5.79 -2.16 16.68
CA GLY A 50 -4.93 -1.44 17.62
C GLY A 50 -3.47 -1.92 17.59
N GLY A 51 -2.89 -2.19 18.77
CA GLY A 51 -1.51 -2.67 18.93
C GLY A 51 -1.23 -4.07 18.35
N TYR A 52 -2.23 -4.75 17.80
CA TYR A 52 -2.10 -6.05 17.12
C TYR A 52 -2.16 -5.94 15.60
N SER A 53 -2.60 -4.79 15.07
CA SER A 53 -2.74 -4.53 13.65
C SER A 53 -1.40 -4.60 12.91
N VAL A 54 -1.36 -5.29 11.76
CA VAL A 54 -0.24 -5.23 10.82
C VAL A 54 -0.22 -3.89 10.06
N GLY A 55 -1.33 -3.15 10.10
CA GLY A 55 -1.44 -1.79 9.55
C GLY A 55 -2.34 -1.68 8.31
N TYR A 56 -2.67 -2.81 7.66
CA TYR A 56 -3.52 -2.83 6.47
C TYR A 56 -5.01 -2.68 6.79
N ASP A 57 -5.46 -2.97 8.02
CA ASP A 57 -6.79 -2.66 8.54
C ASP A 57 -6.91 -1.19 8.99
N SER A 58 -6.67 -0.25 8.07
CA SER A 58 -6.48 1.18 8.36
C SER A 58 -7.68 1.83 9.06
N TYR A 59 -7.48 2.32 10.30
CA TYR A 59 -8.50 3.03 11.06
C TYR A 59 -8.31 4.55 10.98
N ASP A 60 -7.20 5.10 11.49
CA ASP A 60 -6.97 6.54 11.58
C ASP A 60 -5.58 6.93 11.07
N LEU A 61 -5.52 7.45 9.84
CA LEU A 61 -4.28 7.81 9.14
C LEU A 61 -3.46 8.90 9.87
N PHE A 62 -4.11 9.71 10.71
CA PHE A 62 -3.47 10.79 11.48
C PHE A 62 -2.96 10.35 12.87
N ASP A 63 -3.19 9.11 13.27
CA ASP A 63 -2.73 8.55 14.54
C ASP A 63 -1.51 7.66 14.33
N LEU A 64 -0.31 8.23 14.35
CA LEU A 64 0.97 7.50 14.23
C LEU A 64 1.39 6.77 15.52
N GLY A 65 0.41 6.27 16.28
CA GLY A 65 0.63 5.73 17.62
C GLY A 65 0.77 6.84 18.68
N GLU A 66 -0.05 7.89 18.58
CA GLU A 66 -0.04 9.06 19.45
C GLU A 66 -1.27 9.12 20.38
N PHE A 67 -2.41 8.56 19.93
CA PHE A 67 -3.68 8.66 20.65
C PHE A 67 -4.14 7.29 21.18
N ASP A 68 -4.83 7.28 22.32
CA ASP A 68 -5.42 6.07 22.89
C ASP A 68 -6.69 5.69 22.10
N GLN A 69 -6.48 4.98 21.00
CA GLN A 69 -7.52 4.54 20.06
C GLN A 69 -7.38 3.04 19.81
N LYS A 70 -8.53 2.37 19.68
CA LYS A 70 -8.60 0.90 19.46
C LYS A 70 -7.83 0.09 20.51
N GLY A 71 -7.87 0.55 21.77
CA GLY A 71 -7.31 -0.16 22.93
C GLY A 71 -5.79 -0.04 23.07
N SER A 72 -5.15 0.92 22.41
CA SER A 72 -3.70 1.14 22.49
C SER A 72 -3.31 2.56 22.07
N ILE A 73 -2.26 3.12 22.71
CA ILE A 73 -1.59 4.32 22.20
C ILE A 73 -0.68 3.94 21.02
N ALA A 74 0.36 3.15 21.29
CA ALA A 74 1.29 2.67 20.28
C ALA A 74 0.59 1.80 19.23
N THR A 75 1.10 1.82 17.99
CA THR A 75 0.76 0.79 17.01
C THR A 75 1.50 -0.51 17.36
N LYS A 76 1.32 -1.55 16.55
CA LYS A 76 2.11 -2.80 16.69
C LYS A 76 3.62 -2.56 16.72
N TYR A 77 4.07 -1.50 16.07
CA TYR A 77 5.48 -1.21 15.79
C TYR A 77 6.13 -0.22 16.76
N GLY A 78 5.32 0.57 17.47
CA GLY A 78 5.75 1.52 18.50
C GLY A 78 4.91 2.80 18.50
N ASP A 79 5.31 3.76 19.32
CA ASP A 79 4.66 5.07 19.39
C ASP A 79 5.25 6.09 18.39
N LYS A 80 4.57 7.23 18.23
CA LYS A 80 5.01 8.29 17.30
C LYS A 80 6.41 8.80 17.61
N ALA A 81 6.80 8.93 18.88
CA ALA A 81 8.12 9.44 19.23
C ALA A 81 9.23 8.48 18.81
N GLN A 82 9.01 7.18 19.01
CA GLN A 82 9.91 6.11 18.57
C GLN A 82 10.03 6.07 17.04
N LEU A 83 8.91 6.20 16.32
CA LEU A 83 8.92 6.29 14.86
C LEU A 83 9.81 7.44 14.37
N LEU A 84 9.64 8.63 14.94
CA LEU A 84 10.42 9.81 14.55
C LEU A 84 11.91 9.65 14.92
N ALA A 85 12.22 9.01 16.05
CA ALA A 85 13.59 8.69 16.43
C ALA A 85 14.25 7.72 15.42
N ALA A 86 13.54 6.66 15.02
CA ALA A 86 13.98 5.71 14.02
C ALA A 86 14.27 6.37 12.67
N ILE A 87 13.35 7.22 12.19
CA ILE A 87 13.51 7.97 10.94
C ILE A 87 14.69 8.95 11.03
N ALA A 88 14.85 9.63 12.17
CA ALA A 88 15.99 10.52 12.39
C ALA A 88 17.33 9.76 12.34
N ALA A 89 17.40 8.57 12.95
CA ALA A 89 18.60 7.73 12.90
C ALA A 89 18.91 7.25 11.47
N LEU A 90 17.90 6.79 10.71
CA LEU A 90 18.07 6.43 9.29
C LEU A 90 18.62 7.60 8.47
N ARG A 91 18.06 8.80 8.66
CA ARG A 91 18.50 10.02 7.97
C ARG A 91 19.92 10.45 8.34
N GLN A 92 20.34 10.29 9.60
CA GLN A 92 21.73 10.57 10.01
C GLN A 92 22.76 9.69 9.28
N HIS A 93 22.31 8.55 8.77
CA HIS A 93 23.11 7.62 7.99
C HIS A 93 22.79 7.69 6.48
N ASP A 94 22.17 8.75 5.96
CA ASP A 94 21.84 8.89 4.54
C ASP A 94 20.99 7.73 3.98
N ILE A 95 20.09 7.17 4.80
CA ILE A 95 19.14 6.12 4.40
C ILE A 95 17.76 6.77 4.18
N ALA A 96 17.23 6.61 2.98
CA ALA A 96 15.92 7.13 2.61
C ALA A 96 14.79 6.31 3.26
N VAL A 97 13.69 6.97 3.64
CA VAL A 97 12.53 6.32 4.26
C VAL A 97 11.30 6.39 3.38
N LEU A 98 10.70 5.24 3.09
CA LEU A 98 9.39 5.10 2.46
C LEU A 98 8.34 4.77 3.51
N LEU A 99 7.24 5.51 3.49
CA LEU A 99 6.04 5.19 4.28
C LEU A 99 5.06 4.36 3.44
N ASP A 100 4.42 3.39 4.07
CA ASP A 100 3.31 2.66 3.47
C ASP A 100 2.04 3.51 3.42
N VAL A 101 1.29 3.41 2.31
CA VAL A 101 0.07 4.17 2.04
C VAL A 101 -1.07 3.19 1.74
N VAL A 102 -1.96 3.02 2.71
CA VAL A 102 -3.13 2.14 2.65
C VAL A 102 -4.37 3.01 2.66
N VAL A 103 -4.91 3.27 1.46
CA VAL A 103 -6.05 4.17 1.24
C VAL A 103 -7.12 3.54 0.36
N ASN A 104 -7.10 2.22 0.17
CA ASN A 104 -8.14 1.51 -0.56
C ASN A 104 -9.45 1.44 0.25
N HIS A 105 -9.32 1.12 1.52
CA HIS A 105 -10.43 0.92 2.44
C HIS A 105 -10.12 1.51 3.82
N LYS A 106 -11.15 1.57 4.64
CA LYS A 106 -11.04 1.76 6.09
C LYS A 106 -11.61 0.54 6.80
N MET A 107 -11.21 0.35 8.06
CA MET A 107 -11.78 -0.67 8.94
C MET A 107 -11.94 -0.16 10.37
N GLY A 108 -12.93 -0.74 11.06
CA GLY A 108 -13.17 -0.50 12.47
C GLY A 108 -13.82 0.86 12.73
N ALA A 109 -14.89 1.19 12.02
CA ALA A 109 -15.63 2.42 12.27
C ALA A 109 -16.11 2.54 13.73
N ASP A 110 -16.40 3.76 14.16
CA ASP A 110 -16.78 4.07 15.55
C ASP A 110 -18.28 3.89 15.78
N LYS A 111 -19.09 4.08 14.73
CA LYS A 111 -20.56 3.95 14.82
C LYS A 111 -21.14 3.37 13.54
N LYS A 112 -22.34 2.81 13.70
CA LYS A 112 -23.22 2.42 12.60
C LYS A 112 -23.98 3.62 12.07
N GLU A 113 -24.29 3.59 10.78
CA GLU A 113 -25.22 4.50 10.13
C GLU A 113 -26.32 3.68 9.45
N SER A 114 -27.55 4.20 9.45
CA SER A 114 -28.62 3.66 8.63
C SER A 114 -28.40 4.08 7.18
N ILE A 115 -28.14 3.13 6.31
CA ILE A 115 -27.76 3.35 4.92
C ILE A 115 -28.62 2.51 3.98
N ARG A 116 -28.42 2.75 2.68
CA ARG A 116 -29.03 1.98 1.60
C ARG A 116 -27.93 1.31 0.80
N VAL A 117 -28.11 0.05 0.46
CA VAL A 117 -27.14 -0.72 -0.32
C VAL A 117 -27.80 -1.52 -1.43
N GLN A 118 -27.01 -1.98 -2.39
CA GLN A 118 -27.39 -2.96 -3.40
C GLN A 118 -26.42 -4.15 -3.30
N ARG A 119 -26.94 -5.38 -3.37
CA ARG A 119 -26.11 -6.59 -3.43
C ARG A 119 -25.36 -6.65 -4.75
N VAL A 120 -24.14 -7.18 -4.70
CA VAL A 120 -23.26 -7.31 -5.86
C VAL A 120 -22.72 -8.74 -5.94
N ASP A 121 -22.59 -9.26 -7.15
CA ASP A 121 -22.03 -10.59 -7.37
C ASP A 121 -20.51 -10.61 -7.06
N GLU A 122 -20.08 -11.56 -6.24
CA GLU A 122 -18.68 -11.71 -5.79
C GLU A 122 -17.73 -12.30 -6.85
N GLN A 123 -18.23 -12.66 -8.02
CA GLN A 123 -17.42 -13.16 -9.14
C GLN A 123 -17.49 -12.21 -10.35
N ASP A 124 -18.49 -11.33 -10.39
CA ASP A 124 -18.59 -10.24 -11.35
C ASP A 124 -19.23 -8.99 -10.71
N ARG A 125 -18.38 -8.06 -10.25
CA ARG A 125 -18.81 -6.84 -9.54
C ARG A 125 -19.60 -5.87 -10.41
N THR A 126 -19.65 -6.09 -11.72
CA THR A 126 -20.51 -5.31 -12.63
C THR A 126 -21.98 -5.71 -12.50
N GLN A 127 -22.28 -6.90 -11.94
CA GLN A 127 -23.63 -7.37 -11.68
C GLN A 127 -24.13 -6.83 -10.34
N ILE A 128 -24.84 -5.71 -10.40
CA ILE A 128 -25.41 -5.02 -9.24
C ILE A 128 -26.92 -5.26 -9.24
N ALA A 129 -27.45 -5.77 -8.12
CA ALA A 129 -28.89 -6.01 -7.98
C ALA A 129 -29.69 -4.70 -8.03
N GLU A 130 -30.82 -4.69 -8.73
CA GLU A 130 -31.72 -3.52 -8.78
C GLU A 130 -32.38 -3.23 -7.42
N GLU A 131 -32.51 -4.25 -6.57
CA GLU A 131 -33.10 -4.11 -5.23
C GLU A 131 -32.20 -3.27 -4.32
N VAL A 132 -32.80 -2.25 -3.70
CA VAL A 132 -32.15 -1.46 -2.65
C VAL A 132 -32.60 -1.97 -1.30
N VAL A 133 -31.63 -2.31 -0.46
CA VAL A 133 -31.82 -2.79 0.91
C VAL A 133 -31.51 -1.64 1.86
N GLU A 134 -32.43 -1.35 2.78
CA GLU A 134 -32.12 -0.50 3.94
C GLU A 134 -31.47 -1.37 5.01
N CYS A 135 -30.35 -0.92 5.55
CA CYS A 135 -29.58 -1.65 6.56
C CYS A 135 -28.82 -0.68 7.46
N GLU A 136 -28.10 -1.24 8.43
CA GLU A 136 -27.12 -0.54 9.26
C GLU A 136 -25.72 -1.04 8.91
N ALA A 137 -24.75 -0.14 8.82
CA ALA A 137 -23.36 -0.51 8.56
C ALA A 137 -22.36 0.39 9.29
N TRP A 138 -21.21 -0.17 9.63
CA TRP A 138 -20.11 0.50 10.31
C TRP A 138 -19.36 1.47 9.39
N THR A 139 -19.91 2.67 9.17
CA THR A 139 -19.36 3.63 8.19
C THR A 139 -18.98 4.98 8.80
N ARG A 140 -19.22 5.19 10.10
CA ARG A 140 -18.94 6.46 10.76
C ARG A 140 -17.62 6.45 11.52
N TYR A 141 -16.69 7.33 11.16
CA TYR A 141 -15.40 7.51 11.82
C TYR A 141 -15.27 8.91 12.43
N ASP A 142 -15.43 9.01 13.74
CA ASP A 142 -15.38 10.27 14.48
C ASP A 142 -14.01 10.54 15.12
N PHE A 143 -13.17 9.50 15.29
CA PHE A 143 -11.83 9.58 15.91
C PHE A 143 -11.84 10.28 17.28
N PRO A 144 -12.64 9.79 18.25
CA PRO A 144 -12.97 10.53 19.46
C PRO A 144 -11.75 10.86 20.33
N ALA A 145 -10.69 10.04 20.35
CA ALA A 145 -9.51 10.34 21.16
C ALA A 145 -8.56 11.36 20.51
N ARG A 146 -8.62 11.51 19.17
CA ARG A 146 -7.86 12.52 18.43
C ARG A 146 -8.51 13.90 18.50
N GLU A 147 -9.83 13.96 18.73
CA GLU A 147 -10.60 15.19 18.94
C GLU A 147 -10.34 16.28 17.87
N GLY A 148 -10.23 15.88 16.61
CA GLY A 148 -10.00 16.81 15.50
C GLY A 148 -8.57 17.37 15.41
N LYS A 149 -7.63 16.87 16.23
CA LYS A 149 -6.21 17.21 16.10
C LYS A 149 -5.69 16.71 14.74
N TYR A 150 -4.91 17.57 14.07
CA TYR A 150 -4.40 17.45 12.70
C TYR A 150 -5.47 17.54 11.59
N SER A 151 -6.59 16.83 11.71
CA SER A 151 -7.71 16.91 10.77
C SER A 151 -9.06 16.84 11.49
N GLN A 152 -10.01 17.68 11.06
CA GLN A 152 -11.39 17.67 11.53
C GLN A 152 -12.32 16.87 10.60
N PHE A 153 -11.77 16.23 9.57
CA PHE A 153 -12.54 15.42 8.63
C PHE A 153 -13.15 14.21 9.34
N VAL A 154 -14.43 13.99 9.10
CA VAL A 154 -15.21 12.88 9.64
C VAL A 154 -15.69 12.05 8.46
N TRP A 155 -15.46 10.74 8.52
CA TRP A 155 -15.91 9.84 7.48
C TRP A 155 -17.31 9.35 7.82
N ASP A 156 -18.19 9.38 6.82
CA ASP A 156 -19.52 8.80 6.85
C ASP A 156 -19.73 7.94 5.59
N TYR A 157 -20.89 7.29 5.47
CA TYR A 157 -21.22 6.42 4.34
C TYR A 157 -21.10 7.09 2.94
N LYS A 158 -21.02 8.42 2.84
CA LYS A 158 -20.79 9.12 1.57
C LYS A 158 -19.33 9.15 1.15
N CYS A 159 -18.43 8.70 2.02
CA CYS A 159 -17.01 8.57 1.74
C CYS A 159 -16.64 7.20 1.16
N PHE A 160 -17.62 6.29 1.04
CA PHE A 160 -17.38 4.89 0.68
C PHE A 160 -18.28 4.44 -0.47
N SER A 161 -17.75 3.57 -1.33
CA SER A 161 -18.48 2.99 -2.45
C SER A 161 -19.11 1.64 -2.11
N GLY A 162 -18.53 0.89 -1.16
CA GLY A 162 -19.01 -0.44 -0.78
C GLY A 162 -18.52 -0.94 0.56
N ILE A 163 -19.12 -2.04 1.01
CA ILE A 163 -18.88 -2.73 2.29
C ILE A 163 -19.07 -4.26 2.13
N ASP A 164 -18.56 -5.05 3.07
CA ASP A 164 -18.68 -6.51 3.08
C ASP A 164 -19.69 -7.06 4.07
N HIS A 165 -20.17 -6.22 4.98
CA HIS A 165 -21.09 -6.65 6.03
C HIS A 165 -22.18 -5.60 6.25
N ILE A 166 -23.41 -6.07 6.33
CA ILE A 166 -24.58 -5.26 6.71
C ILE A 166 -25.28 -5.89 7.91
N GLU A 167 -25.93 -5.03 8.69
CA GLU A 167 -26.79 -5.45 9.79
C GLU A 167 -28.22 -4.98 9.54
N ASN A 168 -29.20 -5.74 10.04
CA ASN A 168 -30.63 -5.47 9.86
C ASN A 168 -31.05 -5.27 8.37
N PRO A 169 -30.93 -6.29 7.51
CA PRO A 169 -30.63 -7.70 7.80
C PRO A 169 -29.13 -7.97 8.03
N ASP A 170 -28.82 -9.00 8.80
CA ASP A 170 -27.46 -9.46 9.09
C ASP A 170 -26.97 -10.38 7.96
N GLU A 171 -26.01 -9.90 7.15
CA GLU A 171 -25.54 -10.57 5.95
C GLU A 171 -24.09 -10.17 5.62
N ASP A 172 -23.27 -11.18 5.31
CA ASP A 172 -21.96 -11.01 4.69
C ASP A 172 -22.09 -11.13 3.16
N GLY A 173 -21.32 -10.33 2.43
CA GLY A 173 -21.30 -10.36 0.96
C GLY A 173 -20.50 -9.21 0.39
N VAL A 174 -20.82 -8.77 -0.83
CA VAL A 174 -20.32 -7.50 -1.37
C VAL A 174 -21.51 -6.59 -1.62
N PHE A 175 -21.50 -5.41 -1.01
CA PHE A 175 -22.60 -4.47 -1.10
C PHE A 175 -22.09 -3.13 -1.63
N LYS A 176 -22.74 -2.61 -2.67
CA LYS A 176 -22.53 -1.24 -3.13
C LYS A 176 -23.39 -0.30 -2.29
N ILE A 177 -22.79 0.70 -1.67
CA ILE A 177 -23.52 1.75 -0.94
C ILE A 177 -24.26 2.63 -1.96
N VAL A 178 -25.49 3.04 -1.65
CA VAL A 178 -26.27 3.99 -2.44
C VAL A 178 -26.11 5.40 -1.85
N ASN A 179 -25.27 6.21 -2.47
CA ASN A 179 -25.03 7.60 -2.07
C ASN A 179 -24.94 8.52 -3.31
N ASP A 180 -24.50 9.77 -3.10
CA ASP A 180 -24.46 10.81 -4.13
C ASP A 180 -23.43 10.54 -5.26
N TYR A 181 -22.49 9.61 -5.04
CA TYR A 181 -21.35 9.33 -5.93
C TYR A 181 -21.43 7.96 -6.62
N THR A 182 -22.15 6.99 -6.03
CA THR A 182 -22.20 5.59 -6.49
C THR A 182 -23.33 5.27 -7.48
N GLY A 183 -23.97 6.31 -8.04
CA GLY A 183 -25.08 6.16 -8.99
C GLY A 183 -24.68 5.40 -10.26
N GLU A 184 -23.44 5.56 -10.71
CA GLU A 184 -22.89 4.88 -11.90
C GLU A 184 -22.20 3.53 -11.57
N GLY A 185 -22.27 3.07 -10.32
CA GLY A 185 -21.64 1.83 -9.88
C GLY A 185 -20.32 2.06 -9.14
N TRP A 186 -19.35 1.18 -9.38
CA TRP A 186 -17.99 1.24 -8.84
C TRP A 186 -17.13 2.30 -9.53
N ASN A 187 -15.96 2.61 -8.97
CA ASN A 187 -14.99 3.44 -9.69
C ASN A 187 -14.50 2.75 -10.96
N ASP A 188 -14.09 3.54 -11.95
CA ASP A 188 -13.43 3.06 -13.17
C ASP A 188 -11.89 3.11 -13.03
N GLN A 189 -11.18 2.66 -14.07
CA GLN A 189 -9.70 2.62 -14.12
C GLN A 189 -9.05 1.86 -12.96
N VAL A 190 -9.74 0.82 -12.50
CA VAL A 190 -9.25 -0.26 -11.63
C VAL A 190 -9.02 -1.52 -12.48
N ASP A 191 -8.46 -2.57 -11.88
CA ASP A 191 -8.31 -3.86 -12.56
C ASP A 191 -9.67 -4.47 -12.94
N ASP A 192 -9.70 -5.24 -14.02
CA ASP A 192 -10.89 -5.88 -14.58
C ASP A 192 -11.11 -7.31 -14.06
N GLU A 193 -10.24 -7.80 -13.17
CA GLU A 193 -10.49 -9.00 -12.38
C GLU A 193 -11.88 -8.92 -11.73
N MET A 194 -12.65 -9.99 -11.90
CA MET A 194 -14.02 -10.06 -11.41
C MET A 194 -14.92 -8.95 -11.98
N GLY A 195 -14.68 -8.53 -13.22
CA GLY A 195 -15.42 -7.50 -13.95
C GLY A 195 -15.03 -6.07 -13.58
N ASN A 196 -14.91 -5.78 -12.28
CA ASN A 196 -14.40 -4.53 -11.73
C ASN A 196 -13.83 -4.79 -10.33
N PHE A 197 -12.56 -4.47 -10.12
CA PHE A 197 -11.88 -4.80 -8.87
C PHE A 197 -11.65 -3.62 -7.92
N ASP A 198 -12.52 -2.61 -7.96
CA ASP A 198 -12.55 -1.50 -6.97
C ASP A 198 -12.72 -2.06 -5.56
N TYR A 199 -13.78 -2.84 -5.34
CA TYR A 199 -14.04 -3.42 -4.02
C TYR A 199 -13.08 -4.55 -3.66
N LEU A 200 -12.36 -4.40 -2.54
CA LEU A 200 -11.51 -5.44 -1.96
C LEU A 200 -12.03 -5.96 -0.61
N MET A 201 -12.16 -5.08 0.39
CA MET A 201 -12.52 -5.43 1.78
C MET A 201 -12.89 -4.18 2.60
N GLY A 202 -13.60 -4.38 3.72
CA GLY A 202 -13.94 -3.30 4.66
C GLY A 202 -14.79 -2.20 4.04
N GLU A 203 -14.68 -0.98 4.55
CA GLU A 203 -15.36 0.16 3.95
C GLU A 203 -14.51 0.73 2.80
N ASN A 204 -14.87 0.38 1.56
CA ASN A 204 -14.16 0.72 0.35
C ASN A 204 -14.29 2.22 0.03
N ILE A 205 -13.18 2.94 -0.08
CA ILE A 205 -13.18 4.40 -0.21
C ILE A 205 -13.70 4.83 -1.60
N ASP A 206 -14.57 5.83 -1.64
CA ASP A 206 -15.05 6.41 -2.90
C ASP A 206 -14.23 7.65 -3.30
N PHE A 207 -13.38 7.48 -4.31
CA PHE A 207 -12.51 8.55 -4.81
C PHE A 207 -13.28 9.61 -5.62
N ARG A 208 -14.50 9.34 -6.08
CA ARG A 208 -15.32 10.36 -6.78
C ARG A 208 -15.76 11.49 -5.85
N ASN A 209 -15.76 11.25 -4.54
CA ASN A 209 -16.01 12.28 -3.55
C ASN A 209 -14.77 13.20 -3.42
N HIS A 210 -14.87 14.43 -3.94
CA HIS A 210 -13.76 15.38 -3.90
C HIS A 210 -13.26 15.70 -2.47
N ALA A 211 -14.15 15.68 -1.47
CA ALA A 211 -13.75 15.91 -0.09
C ALA A 211 -12.82 14.79 0.43
N VAL A 212 -13.03 13.55 -0.01
CA VAL A 212 -12.18 12.40 0.31
C VAL A 212 -10.82 12.54 -0.37
N THR A 213 -10.77 12.85 -1.66
CA THR A 213 -9.49 12.96 -2.38
C THR A 213 -8.63 14.10 -1.87
N GLU A 214 -9.23 15.24 -1.52
CA GLU A 214 -8.51 16.35 -0.89
C GLU A 214 -8.05 16.04 0.54
N GLU A 215 -8.83 15.28 1.31
CA GLU A 215 -8.41 14.82 2.64
C GLU A 215 -7.21 13.87 2.55
N LEU A 216 -7.20 12.94 1.58
CA LEU A 216 -6.06 12.03 1.37
C LEU A 216 -4.80 12.76 0.87
N LYS A 217 -4.97 13.79 0.01
CA LYS A 217 -3.86 14.69 -0.37
C LYS A 217 -3.37 15.50 0.83
N TYR A 218 -4.27 15.97 1.70
CA TYR A 218 -3.92 16.69 2.93
C TYR A 218 -3.15 15.80 3.91
N TRP A 219 -3.62 14.57 4.14
CA TRP A 219 -2.91 13.59 4.94
C TRP A 219 -1.49 13.36 4.42
N ALA A 220 -1.30 13.22 3.11
CA ALA A 220 0.04 13.00 2.53
C ALA A 220 1.00 14.15 2.85
N ARG A 221 0.55 15.41 2.70
CA ARG A 221 1.32 16.61 3.08
C ARG A 221 1.68 16.58 4.56
N TRP A 222 0.69 16.28 5.41
CA TRP A 222 0.89 16.19 6.85
C TRP A 222 1.89 15.08 7.21
N ALA A 223 1.79 13.89 6.62
CA ALA A 223 2.68 12.77 6.86
C ALA A 223 4.13 13.12 6.45
N MET A 224 4.31 13.78 5.31
CA MET A 224 5.62 14.30 4.88
C MET A 224 6.17 15.35 5.85
N GLU A 225 5.34 16.24 6.38
CA GLU A 225 5.76 17.24 7.36
C GLU A 225 6.16 16.61 8.70
N GLN A 226 5.37 15.65 9.19
CA GLN A 226 5.64 14.99 10.47
C GLN A 226 6.90 14.13 10.43
N THR A 227 7.11 13.40 9.34
CA THR A 227 8.15 12.36 9.26
C THR A 227 9.38 12.80 8.46
N GLY A 228 9.19 13.70 7.49
CA GLY A 228 10.21 14.05 6.51
C GLY A 228 10.67 12.87 5.66
N CYS A 229 9.75 11.94 5.36
CA CYS A 229 10.01 10.78 4.50
C CYS A 229 10.55 11.17 3.11
N ASP A 230 11.15 10.20 2.43
CA ASP A 230 11.77 10.33 1.12
C ASP A 230 10.92 9.72 -0.01
N GLY A 231 9.78 9.13 0.35
CA GLY A 231 9.00 8.35 -0.59
C GLY A 231 7.82 7.63 0.04
N PHE A 232 7.11 6.89 -0.82
CA PHE A 232 5.94 6.13 -0.47
C PHE A 232 5.95 4.75 -1.12
N ARG A 233 5.45 3.75 -0.39
CA ARG A 233 4.97 2.49 -0.95
C ARG A 233 3.44 2.56 -1.00
N LEU A 234 2.86 2.39 -2.17
CA LEU A 234 1.41 2.45 -2.37
C LEU A 234 0.83 1.04 -2.33
N ASP A 235 -0.12 0.80 -1.42
CA ASP A 235 -0.80 -0.47 -1.22
C ASP A 235 -1.97 -0.65 -2.21
N ALA A 236 -2.20 -1.90 -2.62
CA ALA A 236 -3.41 -2.37 -3.28
C ALA A 236 -3.81 -1.54 -4.52
N VAL A 237 -2.84 -1.05 -5.31
CA VAL A 237 -3.14 0.01 -6.30
C VAL A 237 -3.99 -0.45 -7.47
N LYS A 238 -4.10 -1.76 -7.68
CA LYS A 238 -5.00 -2.34 -8.70
C LYS A 238 -6.49 -2.16 -8.35
N HIS A 239 -6.78 -1.86 -7.09
CA HIS A 239 -8.12 -1.65 -6.53
C HIS A 239 -8.50 -0.16 -6.44
N ILE A 240 -7.55 0.74 -6.70
CA ILE A 240 -7.76 2.19 -6.59
C ILE A 240 -7.69 2.79 -7.99
N PRO A 241 -8.56 3.75 -8.34
CA PRO A 241 -8.57 4.33 -9.68
C PRO A 241 -7.23 4.94 -10.06
N ALA A 242 -6.69 4.54 -11.21
CA ALA A 242 -5.39 5.02 -11.67
C ALA A 242 -5.33 6.56 -11.77
N TRP A 243 -6.44 7.20 -12.16
CA TRP A 243 -6.53 8.66 -12.20
C TRP A 243 -6.33 9.33 -10.83
N PHE A 244 -6.79 8.71 -9.74
CA PHE A 244 -6.60 9.26 -8.39
C PHE A 244 -5.13 9.20 -8.02
N TYR A 245 -4.48 8.04 -8.22
CA TYR A 245 -3.05 7.93 -7.91
C TYR A 245 -2.20 8.82 -8.79
N LYS A 246 -2.57 9.01 -10.06
CA LYS A 246 -1.92 10.01 -10.92
C LYS A 246 -1.97 11.39 -10.27
N GLU A 247 -3.16 11.88 -9.90
CA GLU A 247 -3.30 13.18 -9.26
C GLU A 247 -2.60 13.27 -7.91
N TRP A 248 -2.68 12.21 -7.10
CA TRP A 248 -2.07 12.16 -5.77
C TRP A 248 -0.55 12.17 -5.87
N ILE A 249 0.03 11.39 -6.80
CA ILE A 249 1.47 11.37 -7.10
C ILE A 249 1.93 12.74 -7.60
N ASP A 250 1.22 13.32 -8.57
CA ASP A 250 1.52 14.65 -9.10
C ASP A 250 1.52 15.68 -7.95
N HIS A 251 0.54 15.61 -7.06
CA HIS A 251 0.42 16.49 -5.91
C HIS A 251 1.59 16.35 -4.92
N VAL A 252 1.91 15.13 -4.48
CA VAL A 252 3.01 14.93 -3.49
C VAL A 252 4.37 15.30 -4.08
N GLN A 253 4.59 15.06 -5.37
CA GLN A 253 5.82 15.48 -6.06
C GLN A 253 5.91 17.00 -6.19
N GLU A 254 4.79 17.69 -6.46
CA GLU A 254 4.75 19.15 -6.57
C GLU A 254 5.10 19.85 -5.25
N VAL A 255 4.54 19.36 -4.14
CA VAL A 255 4.72 19.98 -2.81
C VAL A 255 5.99 19.53 -2.10
N ALA A 256 6.63 18.43 -2.55
CA ALA A 256 7.86 17.94 -1.95
C ALA A 256 9.04 18.88 -2.22
N THR A 257 9.90 19.03 -1.22
CA THR A 257 11.15 19.81 -1.36
C THR A 257 12.25 19.07 -2.13
N LYS A 258 12.05 17.78 -2.37
CA LYS A 258 12.94 16.87 -3.09
C LYS A 258 12.09 15.82 -3.83
N PRO A 259 12.56 15.27 -4.96
CA PRO A 259 11.86 14.19 -5.64
C PRO A 259 11.62 13.01 -4.68
N LEU A 260 10.37 12.54 -4.62
CA LEU A 260 9.98 11.39 -3.82
C LEU A 260 10.16 10.10 -4.61
N PHE A 261 10.65 9.05 -3.95
CA PHE A 261 10.67 7.70 -4.51
C PHE A 261 9.32 7.02 -4.25
N ILE A 262 8.58 6.70 -5.31
CA ILE A 262 7.24 6.10 -5.19
C ILE A 262 7.25 4.74 -5.88
N VAL A 263 6.89 3.70 -5.12
CA VAL A 263 6.69 2.34 -5.63
C VAL A 263 5.30 1.87 -5.28
N ALA A 264 4.59 1.27 -6.23
CA ALA A 264 3.23 0.80 -6.05
C ALA A 264 3.15 -0.72 -6.15
N GLU A 265 2.26 -1.29 -5.36
CA GLU A 265 1.94 -2.71 -5.37
C GLU A 265 0.73 -2.96 -6.28
N TYR A 266 1.02 -3.13 -7.57
CA TYR A 266 0.07 -3.69 -8.53
C TYR A 266 0.37 -5.18 -8.65
N TRP A 267 -0.33 -6.01 -7.87
CA TRP A 267 -0.04 -7.45 -7.85
C TRP A 267 -0.77 -8.21 -8.97
N SER A 268 -0.08 -8.31 -10.12
CA SER A 268 -0.46 -9.15 -11.26
C SER A 268 0.79 -9.82 -11.85
N HIS A 269 0.63 -11.03 -12.38
CA HIS A 269 1.68 -11.73 -13.10
C HIS A 269 1.66 -11.46 -14.62
N GLU A 270 0.75 -10.60 -15.08
CA GLU A 270 0.62 -10.18 -16.49
C GLU A 270 1.37 -8.86 -16.70
N VAL A 271 2.47 -8.89 -17.45
CA VAL A 271 3.34 -7.72 -17.66
C VAL A 271 2.59 -6.59 -18.37
N GLU A 272 1.67 -6.93 -19.28
CA GLU A 272 0.87 -5.97 -20.02
C GLU A 272 0.00 -5.11 -19.08
N LYS A 273 -0.61 -5.71 -18.05
CA LYS A 273 -1.38 -4.98 -17.03
C LYS A 273 -0.50 -4.00 -16.26
N LEU A 274 0.71 -4.41 -15.87
CA LEU A 274 1.68 -3.55 -15.19
C LEU A 274 2.08 -2.35 -16.07
N GLN A 275 2.39 -2.58 -17.35
CA GLN A 275 2.74 -1.52 -18.29
C GLN A 275 1.57 -0.56 -18.57
N GLN A 276 0.34 -1.10 -18.65
CA GLN A 276 -0.87 -0.29 -18.81
C GLN A 276 -1.08 0.63 -17.61
N TYR A 277 -0.94 0.11 -16.38
CA TYR A 277 -1.04 0.94 -15.18
C TYR A 277 0.04 2.03 -15.13
N ILE A 278 1.30 1.69 -15.42
CA ILE A 278 2.40 2.67 -15.53
C ILE A 278 2.03 3.78 -16.52
N ALA A 279 1.45 3.44 -17.66
CA ALA A 279 1.03 4.42 -18.66
C ALA A 279 -0.14 5.31 -18.17
N MET A 280 -1.11 4.75 -17.43
CA MET A 280 -2.24 5.50 -16.88
C MET A 280 -1.81 6.56 -15.85
N VAL A 281 -0.71 6.33 -15.15
CA VAL A 281 -0.12 7.27 -14.17
C VAL A 281 1.08 8.06 -14.73
N ASP A 282 1.15 8.21 -16.05
CA ASP A 282 2.20 8.96 -16.78
C ASP A 282 3.65 8.50 -16.50
N GLY A 283 3.84 7.28 -16.01
CA GLY A 283 5.16 6.76 -15.61
C GLY A 283 5.72 7.38 -14.34
N ASN A 284 4.89 8.02 -13.52
CA ASN A 284 5.33 8.73 -12.31
C ASN A 284 5.51 7.81 -11.07
N THR A 285 5.38 6.49 -11.22
CA THR A 285 5.63 5.49 -10.18
C THR A 285 6.45 4.32 -10.70
N LEU A 286 7.15 3.64 -9.79
CA LEU A 286 7.66 2.29 -10.01
C LEU A 286 6.61 1.25 -9.56
N LEU A 287 6.74 0.01 -10.02
CA LEU A 287 5.95 -1.15 -9.58
C LEU A 287 6.84 -2.27 -9.08
N PHE A 288 6.35 -3.05 -8.12
CA PHE A 288 6.99 -4.32 -7.76
C PHE A 288 6.88 -5.34 -8.90
N ASP A 289 7.99 -6.02 -9.21
CA ASP A 289 8.04 -7.05 -10.24
C ASP A 289 7.49 -8.40 -9.72
N ALA A 290 6.17 -8.45 -9.54
CA ALA A 290 5.45 -9.66 -9.15
C ALA A 290 5.68 -10.84 -10.11
N PRO A 291 5.72 -10.67 -11.45
CA PRO A 291 6.06 -11.75 -12.37
C PRO A 291 7.43 -12.37 -12.07
N LEU A 292 8.45 -11.56 -11.82
CA LEU A 292 9.79 -12.07 -11.47
C LEU A 292 9.80 -12.79 -10.12
N GLN A 293 9.04 -12.30 -9.13
CA GLN A 293 8.89 -12.98 -7.84
C GLN A 293 8.31 -14.39 -8.03
N MET A 294 7.25 -14.51 -8.84
CA MET A 294 6.65 -15.80 -9.17
C MET A 294 7.64 -16.73 -9.90
N LYS A 295 8.44 -16.21 -10.83
CA LYS A 295 9.51 -16.98 -11.50
C LYS A 295 10.52 -17.55 -10.51
N PHE A 296 10.92 -16.79 -9.48
CA PHE A 296 11.80 -17.33 -8.43
C PHE A 296 11.12 -18.40 -7.59
N HIS A 297 9.84 -18.23 -7.27
CA HIS A 297 9.07 -19.25 -6.57
C HIS A 297 9.06 -20.57 -7.37
N GLU A 298 8.67 -20.51 -8.64
CA GLU A 298 8.65 -21.65 -9.56
C GLU A 298 10.02 -22.33 -9.71
N ALA A 299 11.07 -21.54 -9.96
CA ALA A 299 12.43 -22.05 -10.10
C ALA A 299 12.92 -22.75 -8.83
N SER A 300 12.57 -22.21 -7.66
CA SER A 300 12.94 -22.79 -6.36
C SER A 300 12.24 -24.13 -6.09
N ARG A 301 11.05 -24.35 -6.66
CA ARG A 301 10.28 -25.61 -6.54
C ARG A 301 10.69 -26.65 -7.57
N GLN A 302 10.97 -26.23 -8.80
CA GLN A 302 11.37 -27.12 -9.90
C GLN A 302 12.86 -27.51 -9.83
N GLY A 303 13.68 -26.73 -9.11
CA GLY A 303 15.08 -27.03 -8.90
C GLY A 303 15.86 -27.10 -10.21
N ARG A 304 16.51 -28.24 -10.48
CA ARG A 304 17.34 -28.44 -11.69
C ARG A 304 16.55 -28.49 -12.99
N ASP A 305 15.24 -28.71 -12.91
CA ASP A 305 14.38 -28.90 -14.08
C ASP A 305 13.87 -27.55 -14.64
N TYR A 306 14.07 -26.44 -13.91
CA TYR A 306 13.77 -25.09 -14.37
C TYR A 306 14.82 -24.59 -15.37
N ASP A 307 14.39 -24.08 -16.53
CA ASP A 307 15.28 -23.43 -17.48
C ASP A 307 15.63 -22.01 -17.00
N MET A 308 16.81 -21.89 -16.37
CA MET A 308 17.32 -20.61 -15.87
C MET A 308 17.53 -19.54 -16.95
N SER A 309 17.57 -19.90 -18.24
CA SER A 309 17.62 -18.90 -19.32
C SER A 309 16.33 -18.09 -19.43
N GLN A 310 15.22 -18.60 -18.89
CA GLN A 310 13.89 -17.99 -18.92
C GLN A 310 13.57 -17.18 -17.66
N ILE A 311 14.50 -17.05 -16.70
CA ILE A 311 14.21 -16.45 -15.39
C ILE A 311 13.71 -14.99 -15.47
N PHE A 312 14.15 -14.25 -16.49
CA PHE A 312 13.71 -12.87 -16.74
C PHE A 312 12.65 -12.77 -17.84
N SER A 313 12.35 -13.86 -18.54
CA SER A 313 11.39 -13.86 -19.64
C SER A 313 9.99 -13.59 -19.13
N GLY A 314 9.33 -12.58 -19.68
CA GLY A 314 7.99 -12.18 -19.26
C GLY A 314 7.97 -11.55 -17.87
N THR A 315 8.96 -10.71 -17.57
CA THR A 315 9.04 -9.96 -16.30
C THR A 315 9.04 -8.47 -16.53
N LEU A 316 8.64 -7.69 -15.51
CA LEU A 316 8.60 -6.23 -15.65
C LEU A 316 10.03 -5.68 -15.84
N VAL A 317 11.03 -6.24 -15.16
CA VAL A 317 12.42 -5.80 -15.31
C VAL A 317 12.98 -6.06 -16.71
N GLU A 318 12.47 -7.05 -17.44
CA GLU A 318 12.81 -7.28 -18.85
C GLU A 318 12.13 -6.25 -19.76
N ALA A 319 10.83 -6.03 -19.57
CA ALA A 319 10.02 -5.18 -20.44
C ALA A 319 10.23 -3.67 -20.20
N ASP A 320 10.32 -3.26 -18.94
CA ASP A 320 10.52 -1.89 -18.49
C ASP A 320 11.39 -1.80 -17.21
N PRO A 321 12.72 -1.93 -17.35
CA PRO A 321 13.64 -1.90 -16.21
C PRO A 321 13.65 -0.58 -15.44
N PHE A 322 13.08 0.50 -15.98
CA PHE A 322 13.10 1.82 -15.34
C PHE A 322 11.94 2.00 -14.34
N HIS A 323 10.89 1.20 -14.47
CA HIS A 323 9.75 1.23 -13.57
C HIS A 323 9.63 -0.04 -12.72
N ALA A 324 10.67 -0.90 -12.72
CA ALA A 324 10.67 -2.15 -11.96
C ALA A 324 11.42 -2.03 -10.61
N VAL A 325 10.76 -2.43 -9.52
CA VAL A 325 11.38 -2.77 -8.23
C VAL A 325 11.34 -4.28 -8.07
N THR A 326 12.49 -4.92 -8.23
CA THR A 326 12.59 -6.37 -8.16
C THR A 326 12.67 -6.87 -6.72
N LEU A 327 11.95 -7.94 -6.40
CA LEU A 327 11.92 -8.56 -5.07
C LEU A 327 12.02 -10.09 -5.16
N VAL A 328 12.39 -10.72 -4.04
CA VAL A 328 12.40 -12.19 -3.89
C VAL A 328 11.20 -12.66 -3.09
N THR A 329 10.82 -11.89 -2.08
CA THR A 329 9.71 -12.17 -1.16
C THR A 329 9.31 -10.85 -0.49
N ASN A 330 8.06 -10.79 -0.06
CA ASN A 330 7.45 -9.70 0.70
C ASN A 330 6.60 -10.31 1.82
N HIS A 331 5.75 -9.52 2.47
CA HIS A 331 4.92 -10.04 3.55
C HIS A 331 3.79 -10.97 3.06
N ASP A 332 3.23 -10.76 1.87
CA ASP A 332 2.10 -11.55 1.33
C ASP A 332 2.49 -12.89 0.73
N THR A 333 3.73 -13.02 0.24
CA THR A 333 4.26 -14.25 -0.38
C THR A 333 4.83 -15.24 0.63
N GLN A 334 4.79 -14.91 1.92
CA GLN A 334 5.20 -15.81 3.00
C GLN A 334 4.23 -16.99 3.13
N PRO A 335 4.65 -18.09 3.78
CA PRO A 335 3.74 -19.19 4.09
C PRO A 335 2.48 -18.72 4.84
N LEU A 336 1.32 -19.31 4.53
CA LEU A 336 0.03 -19.02 5.17
C LEU A 336 -0.45 -17.56 5.05
N GLN A 337 -0.12 -16.88 3.95
CA GLN A 337 -0.56 -15.51 3.64
C GLN A 337 -1.38 -15.47 2.35
N ALA A 338 -2.05 -14.34 2.09
CA ALA A 338 -3.04 -14.21 1.02
C ALA A 338 -2.48 -14.54 -0.38
N LEU A 339 -1.20 -14.24 -0.63
CA LEU A 339 -0.52 -14.43 -1.91
C LEU A 339 0.61 -15.46 -1.78
N GLU A 340 0.41 -16.50 -0.96
CA GLU A 340 1.44 -17.50 -0.61
C GLU A 340 2.17 -18.04 -1.85
N ALA A 341 3.42 -17.62 -2.00
CA ALA A 341 4.34 -18.04 -3.06
C ALA A 341 5.79 -17.99 -2.55
N PRO A 342 6.13 -18.76 -1.48
CA PRO A 342 7.42 -18.64 -0.83
C PRO A 342 8.53 -19.19 -1.71
N VAL A 343 9.63 -18.44 -1.84
CA VAL A 343 10.85 -18.95 -2.49
C VAL A 343 11.58 -19.89 -1.52
N GLU A 344 11.93 -21.10 -1.95
CA GLU A 344 12.57 -22.09 -1.08
C GLU A 344 13.92 -21.59 -0.49
N PRO A 345 14.24 -21.86 0.79
CA PRO A 345 15.43 -21.31 1.45
C PRO A 345 16.76 -21.56 0.73
N TRP A 346 16.89 -22.71 0.05
CA TRP A 346 18.10 -23.07 -0.69
C TRP A 346 18.32 -22.15 -1.91
N PHE A 347 17.23 -21.60 -2.48
CA PHE A 347 17.27 -20.78 -3.67
C PHE A 347 17.44 -19.28 -3.37
N LYS A 348 16.94 -18.79 -2.22
CA LYS A 348 16.91 -17.34 -1.87
C LYS A 348 18.23 -16.59 -2.05
N ARG A 349 19.38 -17.25 -1.84
CA ARG A 349 20.70 -16.62 -1.97
C ARG A 349 21.05 -16.23 -3.41
N TRP A 350 20.52 -16.93 -4.41
CA TRP A 350 20.86 -16.68 -5.81
C TRP A 350 20.20 -15.42 -6.36
N PRO A 351 18.87 -15.20 -6.23
CA PRO A 351 18.23 -13.94 -6.62
C PRO A 351 18.82 -12.72 -5.91
N MET A 352 19.11 -12.81 -4.60
CA MET A 352 19.72 -11.70 -3.87
C MET A 352 21.07 -11.29 -4.48
N ARG A 353 21.90 -12.25 -4.88
CA ARG A 353 23.19 -11.98 -5.54
C ARG A 353 23.00 -11.41 -6.94
N LEU A 354 21.98 -11.88 -7.67
CA LEU A 354 21.63 -11.41 -9.00
C LEU A 354 21.28 -9.92 -8.98
N PHE A 355 20.45 -9.49 -8.03
CA PHE A 355 20.05 -8.10 -7.85
C PHE A 355 21.22 -7.18 -7.47
N CYS A 356 22.06 -7.59 -6.52
CA CYS A 356 23.21 -6.79 -6.11
C CYS A 356 24.27 -6.63 -7.23
N CYS A 357 24.32 -7.55 -8.19
CA CYS A 357 25.28 -7.51 -9.30
C CYS A 357 24.71 -6.91 -10.60
N ALA A 358 23.39 -6.91 -10.79
CA ALA A 358 22.74 -6.37 -11.98
C ALA A 358 22.75 -4.83 -11.97
N ARG A 359 23.43 -4.22 -12.95
CA ARG A 359 23.53 -2.74 -13.08
C ARG A 359 22.29 -2.07 -13.66
N THR A 360 21.22 -2.80 -13.96
CA THR A 360 20.28 -2.43 -15.01
C THR A 360 19.01 -1.69 -14.56
N ALA A 361 18.50 -1.88 -13.34
CA ALA A 361 17.18 -1.31 -13.01
C ALA A 361 17.26 0.05 -12.27
N CYS A 362 17.77 0.10 -11.05
CA CYS A 362 17.56 1.29 -10.22
C CYS A 362 18.49 2.49 -10.53
N HIS A 363 19.57 2.30 -11.31
CA HIS A 363 20.57 3.33 -11.54
C HIS A 363 20.18 4.40 -12.58
N ARG A 364 19.18 4.15 -13.43
CA ARG A 364 18.85 5.07 -14.54
C ARG A 364 17.54 5.84 -14.36
N SER A 365 16.59 5.39 -13.55
CA SER A 365 15.32 6.10 -13.30
C SER A 365 15.55 7.44 -12.60
N PHE A 366 16.47 7.49 -11.65
CA PHE A 366 16.82 8.73 -10.94
C PHE A 366 17.38 9.81 -11.88
N MET A 367 18.12 9.44 -12.94
CA MET A 367 18.72 10.42 -13.86
C MET A 367 17.77 11.00 -14.91
N ARG A 368 16.62 10.36 -15.20
CA ARG A 368 15.66 10.86 -16.20
C ARG A 368 14.62 11.81 -15.60
N SER A 369 14.15 11.55 -14.38
CA SER A 369 13.32 12.49 -13.61
C SER A 369 14.08 13.81 -13.34
N PHE A 370 15.37 13.72 -12.98
CA PHE A 370 16.23 14.89 -12.77
C PHE A 370 16.50 15.74 -14.03
N ARG A 371 16.31 15.20 -15.24
CA ARG A 371 16.54 15.92 -16.50
C ARG A 371 15.30 16.59 -17.08
N ARG A 372 14.11 16.39 -16.49
CA ARG A 372 12.89 17.13 -16.89
C ARG A 372 12.63 18.37 -16.02
N GLN A 373 13.41 18.57 -14.95
CA GLN A 373 13.31 19.71 -14.04
C GLN A 373 14.52 20.68 -14.09
N LEU A 374 15.38 20.54 -15.10
CA LEU A 374 16.39 21.51 -15.54
C LEU A 374 16.12 21.84 -17.01
#